data_AF-A0A1D2NLC0-F1
#
_entry.id   AF-A0A1D2NLC0-F1
#
_cell.length_a   1.000
_cell.length_b   1.000
_cell.length_c   1.000
_cell.angle_alpha   90.00
_cell.angle_beta   90.00
_cell.angle_gamma   90.00
#
_symmetry.space_group_name_H-M   'P 1'
#
loop_
_entity.id
_entity.type
_entity.pdbx_description
1 polymer ?
#
loop_
_entity_poly.entity_id
_entity_poly.type
_entity_poly.pdbx_seq_one_letter_code
_entity_poly.pdbx_strand_id
1 'polypeptide(L)'
;MITSRRLGKQFIKVVQGSSSYNQVIEAYGDLRAATLQMNDFIRSYIFLNYFTFLTYYPEIPIVLRSGGSLAEITSILLYTVVTVWFWMTACEFHRTVKRTMTEWLFEKQTQESLKPKQRIRLLMLSNELETKPIAISCRFFHVSYDLISSMFGLIITYSLIMFQTRASSLIDT
;
A
#
# COMPACT_ATOMS: atom_id res chain seq x y z
N MET A 1 11.99 2.02 -3.90
CA MET A 1 10.88 2.86 -3.38
C MET A 1 10.82 4.26 -4.01
N ILE A 2 11.95 4.94 -4.17
CA ILE A 2 12.07 6.09 -5.10
C ILE A 2 11.56 5.69 -6.49
N THR A 3 11.77 4.43 -6.88
CA THR A 3 11.32 3.83 -8.14
C THR A 3 9.80 3.81 -8.32
N SER A 4 9.00 3.31 -7.36
CA SER A 4 7.53 3.25 -7.52
C SER A 4 6.91 4.65 -7.58
N ARG A 5 7.38 5.58 -6.73
CA ARG A 5 6.93 6.98 -6.78
C ARG A 5 7.34 7.67 -8.09
N ARG A 6 8.53 7.38 -8.62
CA ARG A 6 9.01 7.88 -9.91
C ARG A 6 8.20 7.32 -11.08
N LEU A 7 7.94 6.00 -11.07
CA LEU A 7 7.13 5.32 -12.07
C LEU A 7 5.70 5.88 -12.09
N GLY A 8 5.08 6.04 -10.92
CA GLY A 8 3.76 6.68 -10.80
C GLY A 8 3.75 8.12 -11.34
N LYS A 9 4.77 8.93 -11.00
CA LYS A 9 4.89 10.30 -11.53
C LYS A 9 5.10 10.35 -13.05
N GLN A 10 5.91 9.46 -13.60
CA GLN A 10 6.13 9.36 -15.05
C GLN A 10 4.83 8.98 -15.76
N PHE A 11 4.11 7.99 -15.23
CA PHE A 11 2.82 7.58 -15.74
C PHE A 11 1.79 8.71 -15.72
N ILE A 12 1.65 9.43 -14.60
CA ILE A 12 0.71 10.56 -14.49
C ILE A 12 1.02 11.64 -15.54
N LYS A 13 2.30 11.94 -15.78
CA LYS A 13 2.70 12.89 -16.83
C LYS A 13 2.29 12.41 -18.22
N VAL A 14 2.39 11.11 -18.52
CA VAL A 14 1.94 10.53 -19.78
C VAL A 14 0.42 10.65 -19.91
N VAL A 15 -0.36 10.31 -18.87
CA VAL A 15 -1.82 10.43 -18.89
C VAL A 15 -2.29 11.87 -19.10
N GLN A 16 -1.65 12.82 -18.42
CA GLN A 16 -2.00 14.24 -18.52
C GLN A 16 -1.52 14.90 -19.83
N GLY A 17 -0.41 14.43 -20.40
CA GLY A 17 0.18 15.00 -21.61
C GLY A 17 -0.26 14.35 -22.93
N SER A 18 -0.90 13.18 -22.88
CA SER A 18 -1.23 12.41 -24.09
C SER A 18 -2.70 12.55 -24.47
N SER A 19 -2.95 12.96 -25.72
CA SER A 19 -4.28 12.89 -26.34
C SER A 19 -4.60 11.50 -26.89
N SER A 20 -3.61 10.61 -26.98
CA SER A 20 -3.73 9.30 -27.61
C SER A 20 -4.10 8.19 -26.62
N TYR A 21 -5.20 7.49 -26.93
CA TYR A 21 -5.68 6.31 -26.21
C TYR A 21 -4.65 5.19 -26.09
N ASN A 22 -3.97 4.87 -27.19
CA ASN A 22 -3.07 3.72 -27.23
C ASN A 22 -1.84 3.95 -26.35
N GLN A 23 -1.34 5.19 -26.29
CA GLN A 23 -0.19 5.55 -25.46
C GLN A 23 -0.48 5.39 -23.97
N VAL A 24 -1.68 5.78 -23.50
CA VAL A 24 -2.07 5.62 -22.10
C VAL A 24 -2.25 4.14 -21.72
N ILE A 25 -2.85 3.34 -22.62
CA ILE A 25 -3.04 1.90 -22.40
C ILE A 25 -1.69 1.18 -22.35
N GLU A 26 -0.77 1.50 -23.27
CA GLU A 26 0.57 0.93 -23.31
C GLU A 26 1.36 1.32 -22.05
N ALA A 27 1.36 2.60 -21.67
CA ALA A 27 2.01 3.07 -20.45
C ALA A 27 1.45 2.42 -19.18
N TYR A 28 0.15 2.13 -19.14
CA TYR A 28 -0.45 1.38 -18.03
C TYR A 28 0.02 -0.07 -17.99
N GLY A 29 0.13 -0.73 -19.16
CA GLY A 29 0.71 -2.06 -19.30
C GLY A 29 2.17 -2.12 -18.82
N ASP A 30 2.98 -1.15 -19.21
CA ASP A 30 4.38 -1.03 -18.78
C ASP A 30 4.50 -0.80 -17.27
N LEU A 31 3.69 0.10 -16.72
CA LEU A 31 3.65 0.36 -15.28
C LEU A 31 3.29 -0.91 -14.50
N ARG A 32 2.34 -1.69 -15.01
CA ARG A 32 1.95 -2.97 -14.40
C ARG A 32 3.09 -3.98 -14.45
N ALA A 33 3.75 -4.16 -15.60
CA ALA A 33 4.87 -5.07 -15.74
C ALA A 33 6.02 -4.69 -14.79
N ALA A 34 6.36 -3.41 -14.71
CA ALA A 34 7.36 -2.90 -13.77
C ALA A 34 6.96 -3.13 -12.30
N THR A 35 5.67 -2.96 -11.96
CA THR A 35 5.17 -3.21 -10.61
C THR A 35 5.23 -4.69 -10.25
N LEU A 36 4.91 -5.59 -11.19
CA LEU A 36 5.02 -7.03 -10.99
C LEU A 36 6.47 -7.46 -10.71
N GLN A 37 7.42 -6.98 -11.51
CA GLN A 37 8.85 -7.23 -11.29
C GLN A 37 9.31 -6.70 -9.92
N MET A 38 8.85 -5.50 -9.54
CA MET A 38 9.17 -4.96 -8.23
C MET A 38 8.58 -5.82 -7.12
N ASN A 39 7.33 -6.27 -7.25
CA ASN A 39 6.69 -7.17 -6.29
C ASN A 39 7.44 -8.49 -6.16
N ASP A 40 7.92 -9.09 -7.24
CA ASP A 40 8.74 -10.30 -7.17
C ASP A 40 10.03 -10.09 -6.35
N PHE A 41 10.66 -8.92 -6.49
CA PHE A 41 11.86 -8.56 -5.73
C PHE A 41 11.59 -8.32 -4.23
N ILE A 42 10.50 -7.62 -3.89
CA ILE A 42 10.22 -7.20 -2.51
C ILE A 42 9.22 -8.10 -1.77
N ARG A 43 8.69 -9.17 -2.39
CA ARG A 43 7.62 -10.01 -1.84
C ARG A 43 7.95 -10.53 -0.45
N SER A 44 9.11 -11.15 -0.30
CA SER A 44 9.56 -11.73 0.99
C SER A 44 9.78 -10.65 2.03
N TYR A 45 10.31 -9.49 1.62
CA TYR A 45 10.50 -8.34 2.50
C TYR A 45 9.16 -7.80 3.04
N ILE A 46 8.14 -7.62 2.18
CA ILE A 46 6.80 -7.18 2.59
C ILE A 46 6.21 -8.15 3.60
N PHE A 47 6.32 -9.46 3.32
CA PHE A 47 5.77 -10.50 4.18
C PHE A 47 6.46 -10.53 5.54
N LEU A 48 7.81 -10.53 5.57
CA LEU A 48 8.57 -10.51 6.81
C LEU A 48 8.31 -9.23 7.61
N ASN A 49 8.28 -8.07 6.95
CA ASN A 49 8.02 -6.80 7.61
C ASN A 49 6.62 -6.77 8.24
N TYR A 50 5.60 -7.32 7.57
CA TYR A 50 4.25 -7.49 8.12
C TYR A 50 4.24 -8.37 9.38
N PHE A 51 4.88 -9.54 9.33
CA PHE A 51 4.96 -10.45 10.48
C PHE A 51 5.69 -9.80 11.65
N THR A 52 6.87 -9.22 11.40
CA THR A 52 7.63 -8.50 12.42
C THR A 52 6.82 -7.36 13.02
N PHE A 53 6.05 -6.63 12.21
CA PHE A 53 5.20 -5.55 12.69
C PHE A 53 4.09 -6.06 13.61
N LEU A 54 3.46 -7.20 13.30
CA LEU A 54 2.43 -7.77 14.17
C LEU A 54 2.97 -8.36 15.47
N THR A 55 4.17 -8.97 15.46
CA THR A 55 4.73 -9.60 16.66
C THR A 55 5.40 -8.60 17.61
N TYR A 56 6.16 -7.63 17.09
CA TYR A 56 6.96 -6.74 17.95
C TYR A 56 6.20 -5.53 18.48
N TYR A 57 5.18 -5.03 17.77
CA TYR A 57 4.55 -3.76 18.12
C TYR A 57 3.65 -3.79 19.35
N PRO A 58 2.91 -4.87 19.61
CA PRO A 58 2.16 -5.00 20.86
C PRO A 58 3.04 -4.91 22.12
N GLU A 59 4.34 -5.17 22.00
CA GLU A 59 5.29 -5.12 23.12
C GLU A 59 5.85 -3.70 23.36
N ILE A 60 5.70 -2.78 22.41
CA ILE A 60 6.25 -1.43 22.51
C ILE A 60 5.73 -0.68 23.75
N PRO A 61 4.42 -0.68 24.06
CA PRO A 61 3.92 -0.02 25.27
C PRO A 61 4.48 -0.63 26.56
N ILE A 62 4.81 -1.92 26.53
CA ILE A 62 5.41 -2.63 27.66
C ILE A 62 6.87 -2.17 27.84
N VAL A 63 7.65 -2.16 26.77
CA VAL A 63 9.06 -1.72 26.78
C VAL A 63 9.19 -0.26 27.21
N LEU A 64 8.28 0.61 26.73
CA LEU A 64 8.22 2.01 27.13
C LEU A 64 7.87 2.16 28.62
N ARG A 65 7.00 1.30 29.16
CA ARG A 65 6.62 1.32 30.58
C ARG A 65 7.68 0.73 31.50
N SER A 66 8.43 -0.29 31.07
CA SER A 66 9.44 -0.97 31.89
C SER A 66 10.76 -0.21 32.01
N GLY A 67 10.86 1.00 31.45
CA GLY A 67 12.09 1.80 31.48
C GLY A 67 13.19 1.22 30.61
N GLY A 68 12.83 0.71 29.42
CA GLY A 68 13.79 0.22 28.44
C GLY A 68 14.89 1.26 28.13
N SER A 69 16.05 0.79 27.67
CA SER A 69 17.16 1.69 27.37
C SER A 69 16.77 2.68 26.26
N LEU A 70 17.34 3.89 26.31
CA LEU A 70 17.07 4.93 25.30
C LEU A 70 17.40 4.45 23.87
N ALA A 71 18.41 3.59 23.73
CA ALA A 71 18.82 2.98 22.46
C ALA A 71 17.76 2.00 21.92
N GLU A 72 17.17 1.16 22.78
CA GLU A 72 16.08 0.24 22.38
C GLU A 72 14.84 1.02 21.95
N ILE A 73 14.43 2.01 22.73
CA ILE A 73 13.28 2.87 22.43
C ILE A 73 13.48 3.58 21.09
N THR A 74 14.67 4.16 20.87
CA THR A 74 15.00 4.87 19.63
C THR A 74 14.96 3.93 18.42
N SER A 75 15.52 2.72 18.54
CA SER A 75 15.55 1.73 17.45
C SER A 75 14.15 1.27 17.06
N ILE A 76 13.30 1.02 18.06
CA ILE A 76 11.90 0.64 17.88
C ILE A 76 11.12 1.76 17.16
N LEU A 77 11.25 3.00 17.64
CA LEU A 77 10.57 4.14 17.03
C LEU A 77 11.05 4.39 15.59
N LEU A 78 12.36 4.30 15.34
CA LEU A 78 12.91 4.46 14.00
C LEU A 78 12.37 3.39 13.04
N TYR A 79 12.38 2.12 13.47
CA TYR A 79 11.82 1.02 12.69
C TYR A 79 10.33 1.23 12.39
N THR A 80 9.58 1.78 13.36
CA THR A 80 8.17 2.17 13.23
C THR A 80 7.95 3.21 12.16
N VAL A 81 8.65 4.32 12.27
CA VAL A 81 8.51 5.43 11.34
C VAL A 81 8.86 4.97 9.93
N VAL A 82 9.97 4.24 9.76
CA VAL A 82 10.42 3.74 8.45
C VAL A 82 9.42 2.74 7.87
N THR A 83 8.93 1.81 8.69
CA THR A 83 7.96 0.80 8.27
C THR A 83 6.64 1.45 7.86
N VAL A 84 6.04 2.27 8.73
CA VAL A 84 4.77 2.96 8.43
C VAL A 84 4.91 3.85 7.20
N TRP A 85 6.02 4.58 7.08
CA TRP A 85 6.32 5.37 5.88
C TRP A 85 6.40 4.51 4.61
N PHE A 86 6.99 3.31 4.73
CA PHE A 86 7.03 2.34 3.64
C PHE A 86 5.62 1.94 3.19
N TRP A 87 4.77 1.49 4.12
CA TRP A 87 3.40 1.07 3.84
C TRP A 87 2.55 2.21 3.26
N MET A 88 2.63 3.40 3.86
CA MET A 88 1.86 4.58 3.43
C MET A 88 2.18 5.00 2.00
N THR A 89 3.46 5.01 1.62
CA THR A 89 3.85 5.37 0.24
C THR A 89 3.43 4.31 -0.77
N ALA A 90 3.43 3.03 -0.39
CA ALA A 90 2.92 1.94 -1.23
C ALA A 90 1.40 2.07 -1.48
N CYS A 91 0.64 2.40 -0.43
CA CYS A 91 -0.80 2.69 -0.54
C CYS A 91 -1.07 3.93 -1.40
N GLU A 92 -0.32 5.02 -1.19
CA GLU A 92 -0.48 6.26 -1.94
C GLU A 92 -0.19 6.06 -3.43
N PHE A 93 0.83 5.25 -3.76
CA PHE A 93 1.10 4.86 -5.14
C PHE A 93 -0.10 4.15 -5.78
N HIS A 94 -0.64 3.12 -5.12
CA HIS A 94 -1.81 2.41 -5.62
C HIS A 94 -3.02 3.34 -5.81
N ARG A 95 -3.33 4.15 -4.78
CA ARG A 95 -4.44 5.11 -4.80
C ARG A 95 -4.31 6.12 -5.92
N THR A 96 -3.11 6.69 -6.11
CA THR A 96 -2.87 7.70 -7.14
C THR A 96 -3.05 7.11 -8.53
N VAL A 97 -2.45 5.94 -8.80
CA VAL A 97 -2.56 5.29 -10.12
C VAL A 97 -4.01 4.90 -10.42
N LYS A 98 -4.72 4.30 -9.46
CA LYS A 98 -6.13 3.94 -9.62
C LYS A 98 -6.97 5.19 -9.92
N ARG A 99 -6.84 6.23 -9.09
CA ARG A 99 -7.58 7.49 -9.25
C ARG A 99 -7.34 8.14 -10.61
N THR A 100 -6.09 8.34 -11.00
CA THR A 100 -5.74 8.97 -12.29
C THR A 100 -6.32 8.20 -13.47
N MET A 101 -6.30 6.86 -13.42
CA MET A 101 -6.88 6.05 -14.49
C MET A 101 -8.40 6.05 -14.50
N THR A 102 -9.05 6.03 -13.34
CA THR A 102 -10.50 6.13 -13.24
C THR A 102 -10.99 7.48 -13.76
N GLU A 103 -10.34 8.58 -13.38
CA GLU A 103 -10.65 9.93 -13.86
C GLU A 103 -10.47 10.03 -15.39
N TRP A 104 -9.34 9.53 -15.92
CA TRP A 104 -9.08 9.51 -17.35
C TRP A 104 -10.10 8.65 -18.12
N LEU A 105 -10.43 7.45 -17.61
CA LEU A 105 -11.43 6.58 -18.22
C LEU A 105 -12.80 7.23 -18.26
N PHE A 106 -13.21 7.88 -17.17
CA PHE A 106 -14.48 8.60 -17.10
C PHE A 106 -14.55 9.73 -18.12
N GLU A 107 -13.49 10.56 -18.21
CA GLU A 107 -13.40 11.63 -19.20
C GLU A 107 -13.49 11.08 -20.64
N LYS A 108 -12.85 9.94 -20.91
CA LYS A 108 -12.86 9.38 -22.26
C LYS A 108 -14.15 8.64 -22.61
N GLN A 109 -14.75 7.92 -21.67
CA GLN A 109 -16.01 7.20 -21.91
C GLN A 109 -17.18 8.15 -22.19
N THR A 110 -17.13 9.37 -21.66
CA THR A 110 -18.15 10.40 -21.93
C THR A 110 -17.98 11.11 -23.28
N GLN A 111 -16.91 10.84 -24.04
CA GLN A 111 -16.76 11.37 -25.41
C GLN A 111 -17.63 10.59 -26.40
N GLU A 112 -18.54 11.29 -27.10
CA GLU A 112 -19.49 10.71 -28.05
C GLU A 112 -18.83 10.06 -29.29
N SER A 113 -17.60 10.43 -29.63
CA SER A 113 -16.92 10.04 -30.88
C SER A 113 -16.12 8.72 -30.83
N LEU A 114 -16.28 7.91 -29.79
CA LEU A 114 -15.55 6.65 -29.64
C LEU A 114 -16.01 5.56 -30.62
N LYS A 115 -15.08 4.99 -31.39
CA LYS A 115 -15.37 3.81 -32.22
C LYS A 115 -15.75 2.61 -31.32
N PRO A 116 -16.64 1.70 -31.77
CA PRO A 116 -17.06 0.55 -30.98
C PRO A 116 -15.91 -0.29 -30.40
N LYS A 117 -14.86 -0.53 -31.20
CA LYS A 117 -13.65 -1.27 -30.78
C LYS A 117 -12.89 -0.58 -29.64
N GLN A 118 -12.84 0.76 -29.65
CA GLN A 118 -12.18 1.54 -28.59
C GLN A 118 -13.01 1.52 -27.31
N ARG A 119 -14.34 1.65 -27.43
CA ARG A 119 -15.27 1.56 -26.30
C ARG A 119 -15.15 0.22 -25.56
N ILE A 120 -15.10 -0.90 -26.29
CA ILE A 120 -14.90 -2.24 -25.70
C ILE A 120 -13.56 -2.30 -24.94
N ARG A 121 -12.47 -1.80 -25.52
CA ARG A 121 -11.16 -1.81 -24.86
C ARG A 121 -11.13 -0.97 -23.58
N LEU A 122 -11.76 0.20 -23.59
CA LEU A 122 -11.87 1.05 -22.40
C LEU A 122 -12.70 0.38 -21.31
N LEU A 123 -13.76 -0.34 -21.69
CA LEU A 123 -14.62 -1.07 -20.76
C LEU A 123 -13.88 -2.28 -20.15
N MET A 124 -13.10 -3.00 -20.95
CA MET A 124 -12.18 -4.05 -20.46
C MET A 124 -11.15 -3.49 -19.49
N LEU A 125 -10.53 -2.34 -19.80
CA LEU A 125 -9.57 -1.69 -18.93
C LEU A 125 -10.20 -1.20 -17.62
N SER A 126 -11.42 -0.67 -17.67
CA SER A 126 -12.19 -0.29 -16.48
C SER A 126 -12.43 -1.50 -15.57
N ASN A 127 -12.83 -2.63 -16.15
CA ASN A 127 -13.03 -3.87 -15.39
C ASN A 127 -11.70 -4.39 -14.81
N GLU A 128 -10.60 -4.26 -15.56
CA GLU A 128 -9.28 -4.66 -15.09
C GLU A 128 -8.77 -3.79 -13.93
N LEU A 129 -9.03 -2.48 -13.95
CA LEU A 129 -8.70 -1.57 -12.85
C LEU A 129 -9.40 -1.93 -11.54
N GLU A 130 -10.63 -2.42 -11.60
CA GLU A 130 -11.38 -2.86 -10.41
C GLU A 130 -10.95 -4.25 -9.95
N THR A 131 -10.72 -5.19 -10.87
CA THR A 131 -10.45 -6.61 -10.54
C THR A 131 -8.98 -6.93 -10.30
N LYS A 132 -8.06 -6.22 -10.95
CA LYS A 132 -6.60 -6.46 -10.90
C LYS A 132 -5.83 -5.16 -10.71
N PRO A 133 -6.03 -4.46 -9.58
CA PRO A 133 -5.37 -3.20 -9.32
C PRO A 133 -3.84 -3.34 -9.33
N ILE A 134 -3.16 -2.34 -9.92
CA ILE A 134 -1.71 -2.18 -9.77
C ILE A 134 -1.45 -1.78 -8.32
N ALA A 135 -0.97 -2.74 -7.53
CA ALA A 135 -0.68 -2.54 -6.12
C ALA A 135 0.67 -3.18 -5.75
N ILE A 136 1.27 -2.66 -4.69
CA ILE A 136 2.38 -3.33 -4.04
C ILE A 136 1.81 -4.48 -3.24
N SER A 137 2.28 -5.69 -3.49
CA SER A 137 1.67 -6.87 -2.89
C SER A 137 2.66 -8.00 -2.69
N CYS A 138 2.32 -8.87 -1.74
CA CYS A 138 2.91 -10.19 -1.62
C CYS A 138 1.89 -11.27 -2.08
N ARG A 139 2.25 -12.55 -1.95
CA ARG A 139 1.37 -13.67 -2.33
C ARG A 139 0.07 -13.72 -1.53
N PHE A 140 0.07 -13.19 -0.31
CA PHE A 140 -1.02 -13.34 0.65
C PHE A 140 -1.94 -12.12 0.73
N PHE A 141 -1.39 -10.93 0.55
CA PHE A 141 -2.13 -9.68 0.67
C PHE A 141 -1.50 -8.59 -0.18
N HIS A 142 -2.31 -7.57 -0.48
CA HIS A 142 -1.86 -6.32 -1.07
C HIS A 142 -1.74 -5.25 0.01
N VAL A 143 -0.78 -4.34 -0.15
CA VAL A 143 -0.59 -3.20 0.74
C VAL A 143 -1.71 -2.20 0.50
N SER A 144 -2.69 -2.14 1.41
CA SER A 144 -3.82 -1.19 1.39
C SER A 144 -3.97 -0.44 2.71
N TYR A 145 -4.71 0.68 2.66
CA TYR A 145 -5.09 1.41 3.88
C TYR A 145 -5.93 0.55 4.83
N ASP A 146 -6.77 -0.33 4.29
CA ASP A 146 -7.58 -1.25 5.11
C ASP A 146 -6.70 -2.25 5.86
N LEU A 147 -5.65 -2.77 5.21
CA LEU A 147 -4.66 -3.63 5.86
C LEU A 147 -3.93 -2.88 6.98
N ILE A 148 -3.44 -1.66 6.69
CA ILE A 148 -2.74 -0.82 7.68
C ILE A 148 -3.66 -0.52 8.87
N SER A 149 -4.90 -0.13 8.61
CA SER A 149 -5.91 0.14 9.64
C SER A 149 -6.17 -1.09 10.51
N SER A 150 -6.32 -2.27 9.88
CA SER A 150 -6.49 -3.55 10.57
C SER A 150 -5.29 -3.89 11.45
N MET A 151 -4.07 -3.65 10.97
CA MET A 151 -2.83 -3.87 11.74
C MET A 151 -2.76 -2.94 12.97
N PHE A 152 -3.08 -1.66 12.82
CA PHE A 152 -3.14 -0.73 13.95
C PHE A 152 -4.22 -1.13 14.95
N GLY A 153 -5.40 -1.54 14.48
CA GLY A 153 -6.46 -2.07 15.32
C GLY A 153 -5.97 -3.26 16.16
N LEU A 154 -5.33 -4.25 15.53
CA LEU A 154 -4.76 -5.41 16.22
C LEU A 154 -3.72 -5.01 17.27
N ILE A 155 -2.81 -4.09 16.94
CA ILE A 155 -1.78 -3.61 17.87
C ILE A 155 -2.41 -2.95 19.10
N ILE A 156 -3.38 -2.05 18.89
CA ILE A 156 -4.07 -1.35 19.97
C ILE A 156 -4.82 -2.37 20.84
N THR A 157 -5.58 -3.28 20.23
CA THR A 157 -6.32 -4.32 20.95
C THR A 157 -5.40 -5.20 21.79
N TYR A 158 -4.32 -5.72 21.22
CA TYR A 158 -3.36 -6.54 21.97
C TYR A 158 -2.65 -5.76 23.07
N SER A 159 -2.26 -4.51 22.80
CA SER A 159 -1.63 -3.64 23.80
C SER A 159 -2.54 -3.43 25.01
N LEU A 160 -3.84 -3.21 24.78
CA LEU A 160 -4.84 -3.07 25.85
C LEU A 160 -5.01 -4.36 26.64
N ILE A 161 -5.14 -5.52 25.96
CA ILE A 161 -5.25 -6.82 26.61
C ILE A 161 -4.03 -7.09 27.50
N MET A 162 -2.82 -6.85 26.98
CA MET A 162 -1.58 -7.03 27.73
C MET A 162 -1.49 -6.09 28.94
N PHE A 163 -1.91 -4.84 28.78
CA PHE A 163 -1.93 -3.87 29.87
C PHE A 163 -2.91 -4.29 30.98
N GLN A 164 -4.11 -4.76 30.61
CA GLN A 164 -5.13 -5.24 31.55
C GLN A 164 -4.66 -6.51 32.26
N THR A 165 -4.15 -7.50 31.53
CA THR A 165 -3.71 -8.78 32.09
C THR A 165 -2.59 -8.59 33.12
N ARG A 166 -1.62 -7.71 32.82
CA ARG A 166 -0.53 -7.38 33.77
C ARG A 166 -1.00 -6.56 34.97
N ALA A 167 -2.00 -5.68 34.79
CA ALA A 167 -2.58 -4.94 35.90
C ALA A 167 -3.31 -5.89 36.87
N SER A 168 -4.04 -6.87 36.36
CA SER A 168 -4.69 -7.90 37.17
C SER A 168 -3.68 -8.75 37.95
N SER A 169 -2.58 -9.18 37.32
CA SER A 169 -1.55 -9.99 38.00
C SER A 169 -0.81 -9.28 39.14
N LEU A 170 -0.84 -7.93 39.18
CA LEU A 170 -0.24 -7.13 40.25
C LEU A 170 -1.19 -6.91 41.44
N ILE A 171 -2.49 -7.18 41.28
CA ILE A 171 -3.49 -7.08 42.35
C ILE A 171 -3.53 -8.39 43.17
N ASP A 172 -3.15 -9.50 42.55
CA ASP A 172 -3.14 -10.84 43.17
C ASP A 172 -1.80 -11.19 43.87
N THR A 173 -0.83 -10.27 43.89
CA THR A 173 0.45 -10.36 44.63
C THR A 173 0.52 -9.30 45.72
#